data_AF-A0A9D2TJK6-F1
#
_entry.id   AF-A0A9D2TJK6-F1
#
_cell.length_a   1.000
_cell.length_b   1.000
_cell.length_c   1.000
_cell.angle_alpha   90.00
_cell.angle_beta   90.00
_cell.angle_gamma   90.00
#
_symmetry.space_group_name_H-M   'P 1'
#
loop_
_entity.id
_entity.type
_entity.pdbx_description
1 polymer ?
#
loop_
_entity_poly.entity_id
_entity_poly.type
_entity_poly.pdbx_seq_one_letter_code
_entity_poly.pdbx_strand_id
1 'polypeptide(L)'
;MRQPTDPLDESRRVLLDAGAADLPRMPWQHHQAPAEDFLLLRYALHLASGQVGSGRTDELRAGLRLLEAARSELDSLETALLLSSRAEGMTWTEIAEELGLRSAQAAQQRSRRLDERRA
;
A
#
# COMPACT_ATOMS: atom_id res chain seq x y z
N MET A 1 -8.15 3.44 -31.25
CA MET A 1 -7.20 4.30 -30.51
C MET A 1 -6.94 3.65 -29.16
N ARG A 2 -5.71 3.25 -28.84
CA ARG A 2 -5.35 2.69 -27.53
C ARG A 2 -5.29 3.87 -26.55
N GLN A 3 -6.10 3.86 -25.49
CA GLN A 3 -6.05 4.88 -24.43
C GLN A 3 -4.61 4.96 -23.90
N PRO A 4 -4.08 6.16 -23.57
CA PRO A 4 -2.81 6.24 -22.85
C PRO A 4 -2.98 5.49 -21.53
N THR A 5 -2.18 4.44 -21.34
CA THR A 5 -2.13 3.69 -20.08
C THR A 5 -1.72 4.61 -18.96
N ASP A 6 -2.43 4.57 -17.83
CA ASP A 6 -2.06 5.26 -16.60
C ASP A 6 -0.59 4.95 -16.26
N PRO A 7 0.26 5.95 -15.96
CA PRO A 7 1.63 5.73 -15.52
C PRO A 7 1.78 4.73 -14.37
N LEU A 8 0.77 4.62 -13.50
CA LEU A 8 0.75 3.62 -12.43
C LEU A 8 0.55 2.22 -13.00
N ASP A 9 -0.38 2.05 -13.95
CA ASP A 9 -0.62 0.76 -14.60
C ASP A 9 0.59 0.28 -15.41
N GLU A 10 1.31 1.20 -16.06
CA GLU A 10 2.58 0.89 -16.70
C GLU A 10 3.61 0.39 -15.67
N SER A 11 3.71 1.06 -14.53
CA SER A 11 4.66 0.69 -13.47
C SER A 11 4.31 -0.66 -12.85
N ARG A 12 3.01 -0.95 -12.63
CA ARG A 12 2.55 -2.28 -12.22
C ARG A 12 2.91 -3.33 -13.26
N ARG A 13 2.72 -3.03 -14.55
CA ARG A 13 3.07 -3.96 -15.64
C ARG A 13 4.55 -4.32 -15.64
N VAL A 14 5.45 -3.34 -15.50
CA VAL A 14 6.90 -3.58 -15.43
C VAL A 14 7.24 -4.62 -14.36
N LEU A 15 6.66 -4.49 -13.16
CA LEU A 15 6.95 -5.41 -12.05
C LEU A 15 6.28 -6.78 -12.25
N LEU A 16 5.06 -6.81 -12.80
CA LEU A 16 4.38 -8.06 -13.16
C LEU A 16 5.17 -8.84 -14.21
N ASP A 17 5.63 -8.17 -15.26
CA ASP A 17 6.44 -8.76 -16.34
C ASP A 17 7.83 -9.20 -15.84
N ALA A 18 8.36 -8.55 -14.80
CA ALA A 18 9.60 -8.95 -14.12
C ALA A 18 9.45 -10.20 -13.24
N GLY A 19 8.23 -10.74 -13.10
CA GLY A 19 7.93 -11.98 -12.37
C GLY A 19 7.02 -11.80 -11.15
N ALA A 20 6.54 -10.58 -10.86
CA ALA A 20 5.60 -10.39 -9.74
C ALA A 20 4.23 -11.05 -10.00
N ALA A 21 3.92 -11.39 -11.26
CA ALA A 21 2.70 -12.11 -11.63
C ALA A 21 2.61 -13.52 -11.02
N ASP A 22 3.76 -14.13 -10.69
CA ASP A 22 3.85 -15.47 -10.12
C ASP A 22 3.75 -15.47 -8.58
N LEU A 23 3.63 -14.29 -7.95
CA LEU A 23 3.49 -14.20 -6.50
C LEU A 23 2.17 -14.85 -6.05
N PRO A 24 2.17 -15.57 -4.90
CA PRO A 24 0.94 -16.10 -4.33
C PRO A 24 -0.07 -14.98 -4.10
N ARG A 25 -1.29 -15.16 -4.61
CA ARG A 25 -2.40 -14.25 -4.31
C ARG A 25 -2.83 -14.42 -2.87
N MET A 26 -3.11 -13.30 -2.20
CA MET A 26 -3.62 -13.34 -0.84
C MET A 26 -5.05 -13.89 -0.83
N PRO A 27 -5.45 -14.69 0.17
CA PRO A 27 -6.75 -15.34 0.18
C PRO A 27 -7.94 -14.35 0.27
N TRP A 28 -7.71 -13.12 0.75
CA TRP A 28 -8.71 -12.05 0.81
C TRP A 28 -8.73 -11.14 -0.43
N GLN A 29 -7.80 -11.29 -1.38
CA GLN A 29 -7.79 -10.50 -2.61
C GLN A 29 -8.87 -11.01 -3.56
N HIS A 30 -9.66 -10.08 -4.13
CA HIS A 30 -10.57 -10.44 -5.21
C HIS A 30 -9.78 -10.93 -6.43
N HIS A 31 -10.27 -11.99 -7.08
CA HIS A 31 -9.63 -12.62 -8.25
C HIS A 31 -9.33 -11.66 -9.43
N GLN A 32 -10.01 -10.51 -9.51
CA GLN A 32 -9.82 -9.49 -10.53
C GLN A 32 -9.03 -8.26 -10.04
N ALA A 33 -8.72 -8.19 -8.74
CA ALA A 33 -7.96 -7.07 -8.21
C ALA A 33 -6.51 -7.12 -8.73
N PRO A 34 -5.90 -5.96 -9.04
CA PRO A 34 -4.47 -5.90 -9.28
C PRO A 34 -3.68 -6.36 -8.04
N ALA A 35 -2.41 -6.71 -8.23
CA ALA A 35 -1.52 -6.96 -7.11
C ALA A 35 -1.43 -5.70 -6.23
N GLU A 36 -1.43 -5.88 -4.91
CA GLU A 36 -1.24 -4.79 -3.95
C GLU A 36 0.09 -4.08 -4.24
N ASP A 37 0.07 -2.75 -4.34
CA ASP A 37 1.26 -1.97 -4.69
C ASP A 37 2.35 -2.17 -3.63
N PHE A 38 1.98 -2.33 -2.35
CA PHE A 38 2.94 -2.63 -1.29
C PHE A 38 3.72 -3.94 -1.51
N LEU A 39 3.07 -4.96 -2.11
CA LEU A 39 3.73 -6.21 -2.48
C LEU A 39 4.70 -5.99 -3.65
N LEU A 40 4.29 -5.19 -4.65
CA LEU A 40 5.11 -4.83 -5.79
C LEU A 40 6.37 -4.05 -5.37
N LEU A 41 6.25 -3.13 -4.40
CA LEU A 41 7.38 -2.41 -3.81
C LEU A 41 8.39 -3.37 -3.16
N ARG A 42 7.91 -4.32 -2.36
CA ARG A 42 8.77 -5.35 -1.74
C ARG A 42 9.46 -6.21 -2.80
N TYR A 43 8.74 -6.55 -3.87
CA TYR A 43 9.28 -7.33 -4.97
C TYR A 43 10.38 -6.58 -5.73
N ALA A 44 10.18 -5.30 -6.05
CA ALA A 44 11.20 -4.46 -6.68
C ALA A 44 12.50 -4.42 -5.85
N LEU A 45 12.38 -4.29 -4.53
CA LEU A 45 13.52 -4.34 -3.61
C LEU A 45 14.16 -5.73 -3.55
N HIS A 46 13.37 -6.80 -3.58
CA HIS A 46 13.87 -8.17 -3.63
C HIS A 46 14.73 -8.39 -4.89
N LEU A 47 14.25 -7.98 -6.07
CA LEU A 47 15.03 -8.04 -7.31
C LEU A 47 16.34 -7.24 -7.22
N ALA A 48 16.32 -6.11 -6.53
CA ALA A 48 17.49 -5.25 -6.37
C ALA A 48 18.47 -5.73 -5.27
N SER A 49 18.04 -6.59 -4.34
CA SER A 49 18.82 -7.00 -3.17
C SER A 49 20.06 -7.86 -3.47
N GLY A 50 20.23 -8.32 -4.72
CA GLY A 50 21.26 -9.28 -5.09
C GLY A 50 22.67 -8.73 -5.29
N GLN A 51 22.86 -7.46 -5.69
CA GLN A 51 24.17 -6.85 -5.96
C GLN A 51 24.08 -5.35 -6.31
N VAL A 52 25.13 -4.58 -5.99
CA VAL A 52 25.32 -3.23 -6.57
C VAL A 52 25.46 -3.38 -8.08
N GLY A 53 24.64 -2.65 -8.85
CA GLY A 53 24.63 -2.75 -10.31
C GLY A 53 23.80 -3.92 -10.85
N SER A 54 22.79 -4.39 -10.12
CA SER A 54 21.88 -5.48 -10.53
C SER A 54 21.14 -5.28 -11.87
N GLY A 55 21.29 -4.13 -12.52
CA GLY A 55 20.60 -3.81 -13.78
C GLY A 55 19.10 -3.54 -13.62
N ARG A 56 18.58 -3.53 -12.38
CA ARG A 56 17.14 -3.41 -12.06
C ARG A 56 16.61 -1.98 -12.00
N THR A 57 17.15 -1.10 -12.84
CA THR A 57 16.82 0.33 -12.82
C THR A 57 15.34 0.57 -13.16
N ASP A 58 14.79 -0.22 -14.07
CA ASP A 58 13.40 -0.06 -14.52
C ASP A 58 12.41 -0.54 -13.45
N GLU A 59 12.69 -1.64 -12.77
CA GLU A 59 11.90 -2.15 -11.65
C GLU A 59 11.97 -1.21 -10.44
N LEU A 60 13.14 -0.64 -10.15
CA LEU A 60 13.28 0.38 -9.10
C LEU A 60 12.51 1.67 -9.46
N ARG A 61 12.55 2.10 -10.72
CA ARG A 61 11.78 3.25 -11.19
C ARG A 61 10.27 2.99 -11.08
N ALA A 62 9.83 1.79 -11.45
CA ALA A 62 8.44 1.36 -11.31
C ALA A 62 8.02 1.37 -9.82
N GLY A 63 8.83 0.79 -8.94
CA GLY A 63 8.57 0.81 -7.49
C GLY A 63 8.49 2.22 -6.91
N LEU A 64 9.37 3.14 -7.34
CA LEU A 64 9.32 4.54 -6.92
C LEU A 64 8.04 5.26 -7.38
N ARG A 65 7.56 4.98 -8.60
CA ARG A 65 6.30 5.54 -9.11
C ARG A 65 5.07 5.04 -8.34
N LEU A 66 5.13 3.81 -7.82
CA LEU A 66 4.05 3.21 -7.04
C LEU A 66 4.04 3.61 -5.57
N LEU A 67 5.01 4.39 -5.09
CA LEU A 67 5.15 4.71 -3.66
C LEU A 67 3.92 5.43 -3.08
N GLU A 68 3.39 6.42 -3.80
CA GLU A 68 2.20 7.16 -3.36
C GLU A 68 0.94 6.31 -3.43
N ALA A 69 0.83 5.43 -4.43
CA ALA A 69 -0.29 4.50 -4.53
C ALA A 69 -0.28 3.49 -3.37
N ALA A 70 0.89 2.92 -3.05
CA ALA A 70 1.06 2.03 -1.89
C ALA A 70 0.79 2.74 -0.55
N ARG A 71 1.15 4.02 -0.42
CA ARG A 71 0.79 4.83 0.76
C ARG A 71 -0.71 5.06 0.87
N SER A 72 -1.38 5.32 -0.24
CA SER A 72 -2.83 5.48 -0.29
C SER A 72 -3.57 4.17 0.07
N GLU A 73 -3.06 3.02 -0.39
CA GLU A 73 -3.56 1.70 0.02
C GLU A 73 -3.42 1.50 1.53
N LEU A 74 -2.25 1.82 2.10
CA LEU A 74 -2.01 1.71 3.54
C LEU A 74 -2.91 2.65 4.36
N ASP A 75 -3.05 3.92 3.93
CA ASP A 75 -3.95 4.88 4.58
C ASP A 75 -5.41 4.37 4.52
N SER A 76 -5.82 3.73 3.42
CA SER A 76 -7.15 3.12 3.29
C SER A 76 -7.36 1.93 4.23
N LEU A 77 -6.36 1.05 4.36
CA LEU A 77 -6.38 -0.06 5.33
C LEU A 77 -6.43 0.45 6.78
N GLU A 78 -5.66 1.49 7.09
CA GLU A 78 -5.66 2.10 8.40
C GLU A 78 -7.04 2.71 8.74
N THR A 79 -7.66 3.43 7.81
CA THR A 79 -9.03 3.92 8.01
C THR A 79 -10.01 2.77 8.23
N ALA A 80 -9.94 1.71 7.42
CA ALA A 80 -10.83 0.57 7.56
C ALA A 80 -10.67 -0.12 8.92
N LEU A 81 -9.44 -0.28 9.42
CA LEU A 81 -9.16 -0.80 10.75
C LEU A 81 -9.76 0.09 11.83
N LEU A 82 -9.52 1.40 11.79
CA LEU A 82 -10.07 2.34 12.77
C LEU A 82 -11.60 2.30 12.81
N LEU A 83 -12.26 2.32 11.64
CA LEU A 83 -13.72 2.24 11.55
C LEU A 83 -14.25 0.91 12.08
N SER A 84 -13.60 -0.20 11.76
CA SER A 84 -13.99 -1.53 12.24
C SER A 84 -13.81 -1.65 13.76
N SER A 85 -12.68 -1.20 14.31
CA SER A 85 -12.46 -1.13 15.76
C SER A 85 -13.53 -0.30 16.46
N ARG A 86 -13.94 0.82 15.86
CA ARG A 86 -15.02 1.66 16.39
C ARG A 86 -16.37 0.96 16.32
N ALA A 87 -16.65 0.19 15.26
CA ALA A 87 -17.87 -0.60 15.12
C ALA A 87 -17.96 -1.73 16.16
N GLU A 88 -16.82 -2.33 16.51
CA GLU A 88 -16.70 -3.33 17.60
C GLU A 88 -16.72 -2.71 19.01
N GLY A 89 -16.90 -1.39 19.12
CA GLY A 89 -17.07 -0.69 20.39
C GLY A 89 -15.79 -0.21 21.07
N MET A 90 -14.61 -0.42 20.47
CA MET A 90 -13.34 0.06 21.06
C MET A 90 -13.33 1.58 21.17
N THR A 91 -13.03 2.09 22.35
CA THR A 91 -12.89 3.52 22.64
C THR A 91 -11.65 4.12 21.98
N TRP A 92 -11.64 5.44 21.82
CA TRP A 92 -10.44 6.14 21.32
C TRP A 92 -9.23 6.02 22.26
N THR A 93 -9.45 5.73 23.54
CA THR A 93 -8.38 5.47 24.50
C THR A 93 -7.74 4.11 24.23
N GLU A 94 -8.53 3.04 24.11
CA GLU A 94 -8.03 1.70 23.76
C GLU A 94 -7.32 1.71 22.40
N ILE A 95 -7.90 2.39 21.40
CA ILE A 95 -7.25 2.56 20.09
C ILE A 95 -5.92 3.32 20.22
N ALA A 96 -5.83 4.34 21.07
CA ALA A 96 -4.59 5.05 21.30
C ALA A 96 -3.52 4.15 21.93
N GLU A 97 -3.89 3.30 22.88
CA GLU A 97 -3.00 2.33 23.51
C GLU A 97 -2.44 1.33 22.48
N GLU A 98 -3.31 0.73 21.66
CA GLU A 98 -2.90 -0.23 20.60
C GLU A 98 -2.02 0.42 19.53
N LEU A 99 -2.24 1.71 19.22
CA LEU A 99 -1.40 2.47 18.29
C LEU A 99 -0.11 3.03 18.92
N GLY A 100 0.11 2.81 20.22
CA GLY A 100 1.25 3.38 20.95
C GLY A 100 1.22 4.91 21.07
N LEU A 101 0.03 5.51 21.01
CA LEU A 101 -0.21 6.96 21.13
C LEU A 101 -0.42 7.36 22.59
N ARG A 102 -0.07 8.61 22.91
CA ARG A 102 -0.10 9.13 24.28
C ARG A 102 -1.49 9.53 24.77
N SER A 103 -2.50 9.58 23.90
CA SER A 103 -3.84 10.01 24.27
C SER A 103 -4.90 9.66 23.22
N ALA A 104 -6.16 9.57 23.67
CA ALA A 104 -7.33 9.42 22.79
C ALA A 104 -7.46 10.56 21.77
N GLN A 105 -7.06 11.78 22.13
CA GLN A 105 -7.06 12.92 21.22
C GLN A 105 -6.07 12.72 20.07
N ALA A 106 -4.89 12.15 20.34
CA ALA A 106 -3.91 11.85 19.30
C ALA A 106 -4.45 10.82 18.28
N ALA A 107 -5.18 9.80 18.75
CA ALA A 107 -5.84 8.83 17.88
C ALA A 107 -6.93 9.48 17.01
N GLN A 108 -7.80 10.30 17.61
CA GLN A 108 -8.83 11.04 16.86
C GLN A 108 -8.24 11.98 15.81
N GLN A 109 -7.17 12.71 16.15
CA GLN A 109 -6.49 13.59 15.18
C GLN A 109 -5.86 12.79 14.04
N ARG A 110 -5.28 11.62 14.32
CA ARG A 110 -4.73 10.73 13.29
C ARG A 110 -5.83 10.25 12.34
N SER A 111 -6.99 9.85 12.87
CA SER A 111 -8.16 9.49 12.05
C SER A 111 -8.58 10.63 11.13
N ARG A 112 -8.72 11.86 11.66
CA ARG A 112 -9.10 13.04 10.85
C ARG A 112 -8.09 13.33 9.74
N ARG A 113 -6.79 13.23 10.02
CA ARG A 113 -5.74 13.41 9.01
C ARG A 113 -5.73 12.32 7.93
N LEU A 114 -6.23 11.11 8.21
CA LEU A 114 -6.40 10.08 7.19
C LEU A 114 -7.58 10.43 6.27
N ASP A 115 -8.68 10.89 6.85
CA ASP A 115 -9.86 11.31 6.08
C ASP A 115 -9.54 12.51 5.17
N GLU A 116 -8.78 13.50 5.68
CA GLU A 116 -8.31 14.66 4.91
C GLU A 116 -7.40 14.29 3.73
N ARG A 117 -6.64 13.19 3.83
CA ARG A 117 -5.74 12.72 2.75
C ARG A 117 -6.48 11.94 1.66
N ARG A 118 -7.70 11.47 1.95
CA ARG A 118 -8.53 10.68 1.03
C ARG A 118 -9.61 11.52 0.33
N ALA A 119 -9.90 12.72 0.83
CA ALA A 119 -10.83 13.68 0.24
C ALA A 119 -10.21 14.41 -0.96
#